data_AF-A0A831YGK5-F1
#
_entry.id   AF-A0A831YGK5-F1
#
_cell.length_a   1.000
_cell.length_b   1.000
_cell.length_c   1.000
_cell.angle_alpha   90.00
_cell.angle_beta   90.00
_cell.angle_gamma   90.00
#
_symmetry.space_group_name_H-M   'P 1'
#
loop_
_entity.id
_entity.type
_entity.pdbx_description
1 polymer ?
#
loop_
_entity_poly.entity_id
_entity_poly.type
_entity_poly.pdbx_seq_one_letter_code
_entity_poly.pdbx_strand_id
1 'polypeptide(L)'
;MGREEVEILRERALMFLAAARDDLRAGREAAFHAEQACQLALKYVLASRAGYYPHTHSLRRLFEEARAVKPELWSLYERYMFAF
;
A
#
# COMPACT_ATOMS: atom_id res chain seq x y z
N MET A 1 5.84 -3.59 -17.35
CA MET A 1 4.45 -3.85 -16.94
C MET A 1 3.51 -3.15 -17.90
N GLY A 2 2.40 -3.80 -18.26
CA GLY A 2 1.34 -3.16 -19.03
C GLY A 2 0.54 -2.16 -18.17
N ARG A 3 -0.10 -1.16 -18.79
CA ARG A 3 -0.95 -0.20 -18.05
C ARG A 3 -2.07 -0.90 -17.28
N GLU A 4 -2.68 -1.92 -17.89
CA GLU A 4 -3.73 -2.74 -17.27
C GLU A 4 -3.24 -3.48 -16.01
N GLU A 5 -2.04 -4.07 -16.09
CA GLU A 5 -1.40 -4.75 -14.95
C GLU A 5 -1.13 -3.80 -13.78
N VAL A 6 -0.74 -2.55 -14.07
CA VAL A 6 -0.58 -1.50 -13.06
C VAL A 6 -1.92 -1.14 -12.42
N GLU A 7 -2.98 -0.93 -13.20
CA GLU A 7 -4.30 -0.56 -12.66
C GLU A 7 -4.92 -1.66 -11.78
N ILE A 8 -4.68 -2.94 -12.08
CA ILE A 8 -5.14 -4.06 -11.23
C ILE A 8 -4.62 -3.93 -9.79
N LEU A 9 -3.40 -3.41 -9.58
CA LEU A 9 -2.88 -3.17 -8.24
C LEU A 9 -3.73 -2.15 -7.48
N ARG A 10 -4.14 -1.08 -8.15
CA ARG A 10 -4.98 -0.03 -7.56
C ARG A 10 -6.37 -0.56 -7.23
N GLU A 11 -7.00 -1.28 -8.15
CA GLU A 11 -8.32 -1.86 -7.93
C GLU A 11 -8.33 -2.79 -6.72
N ARG A 12 -7.35 -3.70 -6.64
CA ARG A 12 -7.22 -4.62 -5.51
C ARG A 12 -6.91 -3.88 -4.20
N ALA A 13 -6.07 -2.84 -4.23
CA ALA A 13 -5.81 -2.02 -3.03
C ALA A 13 -7.10 -1.40 -2.48
N LEU A 14 -7.98 -0.89 -3.36
CA LEU A 14 -9.27 -0.32 -2.98
C LEU A 14 -10.24 -1.37 -2.46
N MET A 15 -10.26 -2.57 -3.04
CA MET A 15 -11.06 -3.70 -2.51
C MET A 15 -10.64 -4.09 -1.09
N PHE A 16 -9.33 -4.22 -0.84
CA PHE A 16 -8.83 -4.52 0.51
C PHE A 16 -9.12 -3.39 1.50
N LEU A 17 -9.03 -2.13 1.07
CA LEU A 17 -9.40 -1.00 1.92
C LEU A 17 -10.90 -1.01 2.28
N ALA A 18 -11.77 -1.35 1.33
CA ALA A 18 -13.20 -1.51 1.60
C ALA A 18 -13.45 -2.63 2.62
N ALA A 19 -12.83 -3.79 2.43
CA ALA A 19 -12.92 -4.92 3.36
C ALA A 19 -12.43 -4.55 4.77
N ALA A 20 -11.29 -3.86 4.88
CA ALA A 20 -10.76 -3.38 6.17
C ALA A 20 -11.75 -2.45 6.89
N ARG A 21 -12.41 -1.54 6.14
CA ARG A 21 -13.43 -0.65 6.71
C ARG A 21 -14.66 -1.40 7.18
N ASP A 22 -15.09 -2.42 6.44
CA ASP A 22 -16.24 -3.24 6.80
C ASP A 22 -15.96 -4.12 8.03
N ASP A 23 -14.74 -4.65 8.16
CA ASP A 23 -14.30 -5.36 9.35
C ASP A 23 -14.27 -4.45 10.58
N LEU A 24 -13.69 -3.25 10.47
CA LEU A 24 -13.69 -2.27 11.55
C LEU A 24 -15.12 -1.91 12.00
N ARG A 25 -16.03 -1.66 11.06
CA ARG A 25 -17.43 -1.34 11.37
C ARG A 25 -18.15 -2.48 12.07
N ALA A 26 -17.79 -3.72 11.74
CA ALA A 26 -18.38 -4.90 12.33
C ALA A 26 -17.67 -5.36 13.62
N GLY A 27 -16.67 -4.63 14.11
CA GLY A 27 -15.89 -5.01 15.28
C GLY A 27 -15.02 -6.26 15.07
N ARG A 28 -14.65 -6.55 13.82
CA ARG A 28 -13.76 -7.65 13.43
C ARG A 28 -12.33 -7.16 13.23
N GLU A 29 -11.39 -8.11 13.22
CA GLU A 29 -9.98 -7.86 12.92
C GLU A 29 -9.80 -7.32 11.50
N ALA A 30 -9.31 -6.09 11.37
CA ALA A 30 -9.13 -5.41 10.09
C ALA A 30 -7.66 -5.27 9.66
N ALA A 31 -6.72 -5.63 10.54
CA ALA A 31 -5.29 -5.37 10.36
C ALA A 31 -4.74 -6.01 9.08
N PHE A 32 -5.12 -7.26 8.78
CA PHE A 32 -4.69 -7.96 7.58
C PHE A 32 -5.14 -7.23 6.30
N HIS A 33 -6.43 -6.89 6.19
CA HIS A 33 -6.95 -6.18 5.01
C HIS A 33 -6.35 -4.78 4.88
N ALA A 34 -6.13 -4.07 5.99
CA ALA A 34 -5.45 -2.78 5.98
C ALA A 34 -4.00 -2.91 5.47
N GLU A 35 -3.26 -3.94 5.92
CA GLU A 35 -1.91 -4.19 5.44
C GLU A 35 -1.88 -4.51 3.93
N GLN A 36 -2.78 -5.39 3.45
CA GLN A 36 -2.86 -5.72 2.01
C GLN A 36 -3.18 -4.48 1.17
N ALA A 37 -4.09 -3.62 1.62
CA ALA A 37 -4.40 -2.36 0.96
C ALA A 37 -3.16 -1.46 0.83
N CYS A 38 -2.41 -1.30 1.93
CA CYS A 38 -1.18 -0.50 1.95
C CYS A 38 -0.10 -1.08 1.02
N GLN A 39 0.13 -2.40 1.05
CA GLN A 39 1.12 -3.05 0.21
C GLN A 39 0.83 -2.83 -1.29
N LEU A 40 -0.42 -3.04 -1.70
CA LEU A 40 -0.83 -2.89 -3.10
C LEU A 40 -0.83 -1.43 -3.56
N ALA A 41 -1.25 -0.49 -2.70
CA ALA A 41 -1.20 0.93 -3.00
C ALA A 41 0.23 1.43 -3.23
N LEU A 42 1.20 0.99 -2.40
CA LEU A 42 2.61 1.34 -2.58
C LEU A 42 3.19 0.72 -3.85
N LYS A 43 2.86 -0.55 -4.13
CA LYS A 43 3.26 -1.22 -5.39
C LYS A 43 2.68 -0.51 -6.62
N TYR A 44 1.43 -0.05 -6.57
CA TYR A 44 0.83 0.75 -7.63
C TYR A 44 1.58 2.08 -7.84
N VAL A 45 1.92 2.80 -6.76
CA VAL A 45 2.69 4.06 -6.86
C VAL A 45 4.06 3.81 -7.49
N LEU A 46 4.78 2.78 -7.06
CA LEU A 46 6.07 2.41 -7.61
C LEU A 46 5.96 2.00 -9.09
N ALA A 47 5.01 1.12 -9.43
CA ALA A 47 4.77 0.68 -10.79
C ALA A 47 4.41 1.84 -11.74
N SER A 48 3.54 2.74 -11.30
CA SER A 48 3.06 3.87 -12.10
C SER A 48 4.09 5.00 -12.25
N ARG A 49 5.03 5.15 -11.31
CA ARG A 49 6.03 6.24 -11.32
C ARG A 49 7.43 5.81 -11.72
N ALA A 50 7.87 4.62 -11.31
CA ALA A 50 9.19 4.07 -11.59
C ALA A 50 9.19 2.94 -12.63
N GLY A 51 8.02 2.44 -13.03
CA GLY A 51 7.89 1.33 -13.99
C GLY A 51 8.19 -0.06 -13.41
N TYR A 52 8.48 -0.15 -12.11
CA TYR A 52 8.72 -1.40 -11.38
C TYR A 52 8.26 -1.27 -9.92
N TYR A 53 8.14 -2.40 -9.22
CA TYR A 53 8.05 -2.45 -7.76
C TYR A 53 8.81 -3.67 -7.22
N PRO A 54 9.33 -3.64 -5.98
CA PRO A 54 10.03 -4.77 -5.40
C PRO A 54 9.07 -5.93 -5.06
N HIS A 55 9.52 -7.16 -5.27
CA HIS A 55 8.81 -8.40 -4.88
C HIS A 55 8.95 -8.65 -3.37
N THR A 56 8.38 -7.77 -2.56
CA THR A 56 8.36 -7.86 -1.10
C THR A 56 6.98 -7.57 -0.54
N HIS A 57 6.72 -8.09 0.67
CA HIS A 57 5.56 -7.76 1.48
C HIS A 57 5.90 -6.78 2.60
N SER A 58 7.18 -6.45 2.80
CA SER A 58 7.59 -5.51 3.84
C SER A 58 7.10 -4.10 3.51
N LEU A 59 6.16 -3.58 4.30
CA LEU A 59 5.71 -2.19 4.18
C LEU A 59 6.86 -1.21 4.33
N ARG A 60 7.76 -1.43 5.31
CA ARG A 60 8.95 -0.59 5.49
C ARG A 60 9.77 -0.48 4.20
N ARG A 61 10.11 -1.62 3.59
CA ARG A 61 10.88 -1.61 2.32
C ARG A 61 10.10 -0.93 1.20
N LEU A 62 8.79 -1.14 1.10
CA LEU A 62 7.96 -0.47 0.09
C LEU A 62 7.92 1.05 0.29
N PHE A 63 7.86 1.54 1.53
CA PHE A 63 7.94 2.97 1.86
C PHE A 63 9.33 3.55 1.57
N GLU A 64 10.40 2.83 1.92
CA GLU A 64 11.80 3.23 1.62
C GLU A 64 12.01 3.41 0.11
N GLU A 65 11.55 2.47 -0.71
CA GLU A 65 11.62 2.58 -2.18
C GLU A 65 10.74 3.72 -2.71
N ALA A 66 9.53 3.86 -2.16
CA ALA A 66 8.58 4.89 -2.60
C ALA A 66 9.08 6.32 -2.31
N ARG A 67 10.02 6.49 -1.38
CA ARG A 67 10.68 7.77 -1.08
C ARG A 67 11.27 8.43 -2.33
N ALA A 68 11.83 7.64 -3.26
CA ALA A 68 12.48 8.18 -4.47
C ALA A 68 11.49 8.80 -5.46
N VAL A 69 10.23 8.34 -5.47
CA VAL A 69 9.19 8.81 -6.40
C VAL A 69 8.14 9.70 -5.75
N LYS A 70 7.97 9.61 -4.42
CA LYS A 70 6.99 10.36 -3.64
C LYS A 70 7.47 10.48 -2.18
N PRO A 71 8.35 11.46 -1.87
CA PRO A 71 8.96 11.62 -0.55
C PRO A 71 7.95 11.75 0.60
N GLU A 72 6.75 12.27 0.34
CA GLU A 72 5.71 12.44 1.35
C GLU A 72 5.22 11.10 1.92
N LEU A 73 5.37 10.00 1.18
CA LEU A 73 5.05 8.67 1.68
C LEU A 73 6.04 8.23 2.77
N TRP A 74 7.30 8.62 2.69
CA TRP A 74 8.27 8.36 3.73
C TRP A 74 7.94 9.16 5.00
N SER A 75 7.59 10.44 4.85
CA SER A 75 7.14 11.26 5.98
C SER A 75 5.88 10.70 6.66
N LEU A 76 4.98 10.06 5.89
CA LEU A 76 3.83 9.35 6.44
C LEU A 76 4.26 8.13 7.28
N TYR A 77 5.20 7.34 6.76
CA TYR A 77 5.75 6.21 7.49
C TYR A 77 6.41 6.64 8.81
N GLU A 78 7.30 7.63 8.78
CA GLU A 78 7.98 8.15 9.98
C GLU A 78 7.00 8.67 11.03
N ARG A 79 5.91 9.31 10.59
CA ARG A 79 4.86 9.83 11.49
C ARG A 79 4.15 8.72 12.28
N TYR A 80 3.91 7.57 11.65
CA TYR A 80 3.04 6.52 12.22
C TYR A 80 3.77 5.23 12.59
N MET A 81 5.09 5.11 12.37
CA MET A 81 5.84 3.87 12.63
C MET A 81 5.87 3.44 14.10
N PHE A 82 5.56 4.35 15.03
CA PHE A 82 5.47 4.08 16.47
C PHE A 82 4.05 4.26 17.02
N ALA A 83 3.03 4.26 16.16
CA ALA A 83 1.66 4.60 16.54
C ALA A 83 0.90 3.50 17.33
N PHE A 84 1.58 2.49 17.87
CA PHE A 84 0.96 1.35 18.56
C PHE A 84 1.81 0.93 19.76
#